data_AF-A0A7K2W3E7-F1
#
_entry.id   AF-A0A7K2W3E7-F1
#
_cell.length_a   1.000
_cell.length_b   1.000
_cell.length_c   1.000
_cell.angle_alpha   90.00
_cell.angle_beta   90.00
_cell.angle_gamma   90.00
#
_symmetry.space_group_name_H-M   'P 1'
#
loop_
_entity.id
_entity.type
_entity.pdbx_description
1 polymer ?
#
loop_
_entity_poly.entity_id
_entity_poly.type
_entity_poly.pdbx_seq_one_letter_code
_entity_poly.pdbx_strand_id
1 'polypeptide(L)'
;MKIDLTDTTSSQINKALVQGRRAIGTPAVGMVLTLVIVTDEEDAYDSLKAAEEASHEHPSRTLVVIKRHARTLRDRTSSRLDAEVRVGA
;
A
#
# COMPACT_ATOMS: atom_id res chain seq x y z
N MET A 1 0.89 4.99 12.10
CA MET A 1 2.29 5.23 11.64
C MET A 1 2.34 5.21 10.12
N LYS A 2 3.14 6.09 9.50
CA LYS A 2 3.31 6.19 8.04
C LYS A 2 4.80 6.12 7.66
N ILE A 3 5.14 5.37 6.61
CA ILE A 3 6.49 5.26 6.05
C ILE A 3 6.40 5.51 4.54
N ASP A 4 7.07 6.55 4.06
CA ASP A 4 7.18 6.86 2.64
C ASP A 4 8.44 6.23 2.05
N LEU A 5 8.30 5.54 0.92
CA LEU A 5 9.37 4.86 0.19
C LEU A 5 9.39 5.39 -1.25
N THR A 6 10.43 6.15 -1.60
CA THR A 6 10.66 6.64 -2.96
C THR A 6 11.65 5.75 -3.68
N ASP A 7 11.41 5.50 -4.97
CA ASP A 7 12.29 4.69 -5.83
C ASP A 7 12.70 3.35 -5.18
N THR A 8 11.68 2.55 -4.88
CA THR A 8 11.77 1.36 -4.04
C THR A 8 11.54 0.06 -4.82
N THR A 9 11.65 -1.06 -4.12
CA THR A 9 11.36 -2.40 -4.64
C THR A 9 10.30 -3.09 -3.78
N SER A 10 9.61 -4.08 -4.35
CA SER A 10 8.67 -4.93 -3.60
C SER A 10 9.29 -5.55 -2.34
N SER A 11 10.59 -5.89 -2.39
CA SER A 11 11.32 -6.43 -1.25
C SER A 11 11.49 -5.42 -0.10
N GLN A 12 11.74 -4.14 -0.42
CA GLN A 12 11.87 -3.06 0.56
C GLN A 12 10.51 -2.69 1.15
N ILE A 13 9.44 -2.70 0.35
CA ILE A 13 8.06 -2.51 0.82
C ILE A 13 7.70 -3.62 1.83
N ASN A 14 7.98 -4.88 1.51
CA ASN A 14 7.71 -5.99 2.42
C ASN A 14 8.50 -5.87 3.74
N LYS A 15 9.76 -5.42 3.68
CA LYS A 15 10.56 -5.14 4.89
C LYS A 15 9.93 -4.04 5.74
N ALA A 16 9.48 -2.94 5.13
CA ALA A 16 8.82 -1.85 5.84
C ALA A 16 7.50 -2.29 6.50
N LEU A 17 6.70 -3.11 5.82
CA LEU A 17 5.47 -3.71 6.38
C LEU A 17 5.76 -4.58 7.62
N VAL A 18 6.79 -5.43 7.56
CA VAL A 18 7.19 -6.28 8.70
C VAL A 18 7.73 -5.44 9.86
N GLN A 19 8.57 -4.44 9.57
CA GLN A 19 9.11 -3.54 10.60
C GLN A 19 8.01 -2.74 11.28
N GLY A 20 7.08 -2.16 10.50
CA GLY A 20 6.01 -1.36 11.05
C GLY A 20 5.06 -2.15 11.95
N ARG A 21 4.77 -3.41 11.62
CA ARG A 21 3.99 -4.29 12.50
C ARG A 21 4.70 -4.57 13.82
N ARG A 22 6.01 -4.86 13.76
CA ARG A 22 6.82 -5.09 14.97
C ARG A 22 6.87 -3.86 15.86
N ALA A 23 6.96 -2.66 15.28
CA ALA A 23 7.01 -1.40 16.02
C ALA A 23 5.74 -1.14 16.86
N ILE A 24 4.58 -1.63 16.41
CA ILE A 24 3.28 -1.41 17.09
C ILE A 24 2.97 -2.56 18.06
N GLY A 25 3.89 -3.52 18.23
CA GLY A 25 3.74 -4.63 19.17
C GLY A 25 2.61 -5.60 18.81
N THR A 26 2.06 -5.51 17.60
CA THR A 26 0.93 -6.34 17.16
C THR A 26 1.47 -7.66 16.61
N PRO A 27 1.24 -8.81 17.28
CA PRO A 27 1.58 -10.09 16.68
C PRO A 27 0.63 -10.30 15.49
N ALA A 28 1.15 -10.75 14.36
CA ALA A 28 0.40 -10.98 13.14
C ALA A 28 -0.53 -12.20 13.28
N VAL A 29 -1.51 -12.13 14.17
CA VAL A 29 -2.44 -13.22 14.48
C VAL A 29 -3.86 -12.67 14.29
N GLY A 30 -4.57 -13.19 13.29
CA GLY A 30 -6.00 -12.92 13.07
C GLY A 30 -6.42 -12.27 11.75
N MET A 31 -5.50 -11.90 10.85
CA MET A 31 -5.90 -11.32 9.55
C MET A 31 -6.37 -12.39 8.57
N VAL A 32 -7.69 -12.48 8.37
CA VAL A 32 -8.32 -13.46 7.47
C VAL A 32 -8.51 -12.96 6.04
N LEU A 33 -8.35 -11.65 5.78
CA LEU A 33 -8.55 -11.05 4.46
C LEU A 33 -7.34 -10.24 3.98
N THR A 34 -6.93 -10.46 2.74
CA THR A 34 -6.09 -9.51 1.99
C THR A 34 -6.93 -8.91 0.87
N LEU A 35 -7.20 -7.61 0.96
CA LEU A 35 -7.91 -6.86 -0.08
C LEU A 35 -6.89 -6.23 -1.02
N VAL A 36 -6.94 -6.59 -2.30
CA VAL A 36 -6.09 -5.99 -3.34
C VAL A 36 -6.94 -5.07 -4.19
N ILE A 37 -6.53 -3.81 -4.29
CA ILE A 37 -7.22 -2.77 -5.06
C ILE A 37 -6.26 -2.32 -6.16
N VAL A 38 -6.72 -2.41 -7.40
CA VAL A 38 -5.98 -1.88 -8.56
C VAL A 38 -6.78 -0.73 -9.12
N THR A 39 -6.17 0.44 -9.14
CA THR A 39 -6.85 1.69 -9.51
C THR A 39 -5.88 2.61 -10.27
N ASP A 40 -6.40 3.69 -10.85
CA ASP A 40 -5.60 4.74 -11.49
C ASP A 40 -5.47 5.95 -10.55
N GLU A 41 -4.67 6.95 -10.91
CA GLU A 41 -4.44 8.13 -10.03
C GLU A 41 -5.72 8.90 -9.72
N GLU A 42 -6.67 8.92 -10.65
CA GLU A 42 -7.92 9.69 -10.55
C GLU A 42 -8.85 9.12 -9.46
N ASP A 43 -8.95 7.79 -9.38
CA ASP A 43 -9.85 7.09 -8.44
C ASP A 43 -9.16 6.64 -7.15
N ALA A 44 -7.85 6.91 -7.00
CA ALA A 44 -7.05 6.41 -5.90
C ALA A 44 -7.57 6.85 -4.52
N TYR A 45 -8.04 8.08 -4.42
CA TYR A 45 -8.57 8.63 -3.17
C TYR A 45 -9.86 7.91 -2.74
N ASP A 46 -10.85 7.85 -3.64
CA ASP A 46 -12.14 7.22 -3.35
C ASP A 46 -11.99 5.72 -3.07
N SER A 47 -11.11 5.05 -3.84
CA SER A 47 -10.78 3.64 -3.63
C SER A 47 -10.19 3.37 -2.24
N LEU A 48 -9.27 4.24 -1.79
CA LEU A 48 -8.63 4.11 -0.49
C LEU A 48 -9.61 4.40 0.65
N LYS A 49 -10.43 5.45 0.49
CA LYS A 49 -11.46 5.81 1.47
C LYS A 49 -12.48 4.69 1.66
N ALA A 50 -12.99 4.11 0.57
CA ALA A 50 -13.92 2.99 0.64
C ALA A 50 -13.31 1.76 1.32
N ALA A 51 -12.03 1.47 1.06
CA ALA A 51 -11.31 0.38 1.71
C ALA A 51 -11.09 0.60 3.21
N GLU A 52 -10.80 1.85 3.60
CA GLU A 52 -10.65 2.25 4.99
C GLU A 52 -11.97 2.08 5.75
N GLU A 53 -13.08 2.57 5.18
CA GLU A 53 -14.43 2.35 5.75
C GLU A 53 -14.75 0.86 5.92
N ALA A 54 -14.52 0.04 4.88
CA ALA A 54 -14.76 -1.41 4.95
C ALA A 54 -13.86 -2.13 5.99
N SER A 55 -12.62 -1.65 6.19
CA SER A 55 -11.67 -2.25 7.13
C SER A 55 -12.08 -2.10 8.60
N HIS A 56 -12.92 -1.11 8.92
CA HIS A 56 -13.47 -0.93 10.27
C HIS A 56 -14.43 -2.06 10.66
N GLU A 57 -15.21 -2.58 9.71
CA GLU A 57 -16.13 -3.69 9.95
C GLU A 57 -15.40 -5.03 9.92
N HIS A 58 -14.43 -5.18 9.02
CA HIS A 58 -13.72 -6.43 8.79
C HIS A 58 -12.21 -6.19 8.68
N PRO A 59 -11.42 -6.57 9.71
CA PRO A 59 -9.98 -6.41 9.69
C PRO A 59 -9.36 -7.05 8.45
N SER A 60 -8.69 -6.23 7.63
CA SER A 60 -8.10 -6.67 6.37
C SER A 60 -6.74 -6.05 6.13
N ARG A 61 -5.89 -6.80 5.44
CA ARG A 61 -4.65 -6.25 4.86
C ARG A 61 -4.98 -5.65 3.51
N THR A 62 -5.01 -4.33 3.43
CA THR A 62 -5.24 -3.60 2.17
C THR A 62 -3.93 -3.38 1.42
N LEU A 63 -3.88 -3.79 0.15
CA LEU A 63 -2.80 -3.51 -0.79
C LEU A 63 -3.38 -2.73 -1.97
N VAL A 64 -2.97 -1.46 -2.12
CA VAL A 64 -3.43 -0.60 -3.22
C VAL A 64 -2.32 -0.44 -4.24
N VAL A 65 -2.64 -0.76 -5.49
CA VAL A 65 -1.77 -0.55 -6.66
C VAL A 65 -2.37 0.59 -7.47
N ILE A 66 -1.69 1.74 -7.43
CA ILE A 66 -2.07 2.92 -8.23
C ILE A 66 -1.25 2.88 -9.51
N LYS A 67 -1.90 2.59 -10.63
CA LYS A 67 -1.27 2.63 -11.95
C LYS A 67 -1.09 4.09 -12.36
N ARG A 68 0.14 4.43 -12.75
CA ARG A 68 0.47 5.74 -13.31
C ARG A 68 0.76 5.62 -14.79
N HIS A 69 0.11 6.45 -15.58
CA HIS A 69 0.44 6.58 -17.00
C HIS A 69 1.77 7.32 -17.14
N ALA A 70 2.73 6.69 -17.84
CA ALA A 70 4.01 7.30 -18.15
C ALA A 70 3.80 8.52 -19.05
N ARG A 71 4.23 9.69 -18.58
CA ARG A 71 4.05 10.98 -19.28
C ARG A 71 5.12 11.22 -20.35
N THR A 72 6.28 10.58 -20.23
CA THR A 72 7.36 10.67 -21.23
C THR A 72 7.83 9.28 -21.69
N LEU A 73 8.53 9.22 -22.84
CA LEU A 73 9.17 7.99 -23.32
C LEU A 73 10.21 7.45 -22.33
N ARG A 74 10.90 8.34 -21.61
CA ARG A 74 11.88 7.96 -20.57
C ARG A 74 11.20 7.23 -19.42
N ASP A 75 10.05 7.74 -18.95
CA ASP A 75 9.29 7.13 -17.85
C ASP A 75 8.75 5.74 -18.22
N ARG A 76 8.49 5.48 -19.52
CA ARG A 76 8.07 4.14 -19.99
C ARG A 76 9.16 3.09 -19.88
N THR A 77 10.43 3.50 -19.92
CA THR A 77 11.58 2.59 -19.91
C THR A 77 12.13 2.33 -18.52
N SER A 78 11.79 3.17 -17.53
CA SER A 78 12.21 3.00 -16.14
C SER A 78 11.15 2.23 -15.35
N SER A 79 11.52 1.06 -14.81
CA SER A 79 10.72 0.40 -13.78
C SER A 79 10.91 1.13 -12.46
N ARG A 80 10.00 2.06 -12.15
CA ARG A 80 9.99 2.84 -10.90
C ARG A 80 8.78 2.49 -10.07
N LEU A 81 8.99 2.34 -8.76
CA LEU A 81 7.94 2.08 -7.79
C LEU A 81 8.12 3.03 -6.61
N ASP A 82 7.06 3.70 -6.21
CA ASP A 82 6.97 4.40 -4.93
C ASP A 82 5.93 3.67 -4.08
N ALA A 83 6.05 3.78 -2.76
CA ALA A 83 5.07 3.19 -1.86
C ALA A 83 4.91 4.01 -0.59
N GLU A 84 3.70 3.95 -0.05
CA GLU A 84 3.38 4.44 1.29
C GLU A 84 2.91 3.24 2.12
N VAL A 85 3.55 3.03 3.26
CA VAL A 85 3.18 1.96 4.21
C VAL A 85 2.54 2.59 5.43
N ARG A 86 1.26 2.25 5.64
CA ARG A 86 0.48 2.64 6.83
C ARG A 86 0.32 1.44 7.75
N VAL A 87 0.56 1.65 9.05
CA VAL A 87 0.34 0.63 10.08
C VAL A 87 -0.29 1.26 11.31
N GLY A 88 -1.30 0.60 11.88
CA GLY A 88 -2.08 1.11 13.02
C GLY A 88 -2.96 2.30 12.66
N ALA A 89 -3.47 2.32 11.43
CA ALA A 89 -4.60 3.15 11.02
C ALA A 89 -5.88 2.35 11.27
#